data_AF-A0A9E2ASE2-F1
#
_entry.id   AF-A0A9E2ASE2-F1
#
_cell.length_a   1.000
_cell.length_b   1.000
_cell.length_c   1.000
_cell.angle_alpha   90.00
_cell.angle_beta   90.00
_cell.angle_gamma   90.00
#
_symmetry.space_group_name_H-M   'P 1'
#
loop_
_entity.id
_entity.type
_entity.pdbx_description
1 polymer ?
#
loop_
_entity_poly.entity_id
_entity_poly.type
_entity_poly.pdbx_seq_one_letter_code
_entity_poly.pdbx_strand_id
1 'polypeptide(L)' 'MAQKPSIPKGTRDFSPPEIAKREYIFDVVKKHFKVFGFQPIETPSFENSDTLMGKYG' A
#
# COMPACT_ATOMS: atom_id res chain seq x y z
N MET A 1 16.68 5.88 30.92
CA MET A 1 15.34 6.40 30.61
C MET A 1 14.78 5.59 29.46
N ALA A 2 13.54 5.07 29.55
CA ALA A 2 12.95 4.29 28.47
C ALA A 2 12.73 5.17 27.23
N GLN A 3 13.16 4.68 26.06
CA GLN A 3 12.94 5.37 24.79
C GLN A 3 11.45 5.35 24.47
N LYS A 4 10.85 6.53 24.24
CA LYS A 4 9.45 6.60 23.81
C LYS A 4 9.33 5.89 22.45
N PRO A 5 8.36 4.98 22.27
CA PRO A 5 8.10 4.39 20.97
C PRO A 5 7.82 5.48 19.94
N SER A 6 8.43 5.35 18.75
CA SER A 6 8.17 6.22 17.62
C SER A 6 8.13 5.39 16.34
N ILE A 7 7.32 5.84 15.38
CA ILE A 7 7.26 5.21 14.06
C ILE A 7 8.48 5.61 13.22
N PRO A 8 8.92 4.76 12.26
CA PRO A 8 10.02 5.11 11.35
C PRO A 8 9.77 6.41 10.59
N LYS A 9 10.84 7.17 10.33
CA LYS A 9 10.75 8.42 9.55
C LYS A 9 10.12 8.14 8.18
N GLY A 10 9.17 8.97 7.77
CA GLY A 10 8.45 8.83 6.49
C GLY A 10 7.22 7.92 6.55
N THR A 11 6.88 7.39 7.74
CA THR A 11 5.64 6.62 7.96
C THR A 11 4.62 7.43 8.76
N ARG A 12 3.34 7.03 8.71
CA ARG A 12 2.26 7.62 9.52
C ARG A 12 1.18 6.59 9.82
N ASP A 13 0.54 6.74 10.97
CA ASP A 13 -0.67 6.00 11.30
C ASP A 13 -1.89 6.63 10.63
N PHE A 14 -2.94 5.83 10.43
CA PHE A 14 -4.21 6.28 9.88
C PHE A 14 -5.32 6.03 10.89
N SER A 15 -6.09 7.06 11.20
CA SER A 15 -7.25 6.99 12.06
C SER A 15 -8.43 6.26 11.38
N PRO A 16 -9.43 5.78 12.13
CA PRO A 16 -10.58 5.09 11.55
C PRO A 16 -11.32 5.88 10.45
N PRO A 17 -11.57 7.21 10.59
CA PRO A 17 -12.18 7.99 9.51
C PRO A 17 -11.32 8.09 8.24
N GLU A 18 -9.99 8.04 8.36
CA GLU A 18 -9.09 8.06 7.20
C GLU A 18 -9.10 6.73 6.46
N ILE A 19 -9.09 5.61 7.20
CA ILE A 19 -9.24 4.26 6.62
C ILE A 19 -10.57 4.14 5.90
N ALA A 20 -11.69 4.58 6.50
CA ALA A 20 -13.01 4.52 5.86
C ALA A 20 -13.04 5.24 4.49
N LYS A 21 -12.41 6.42 4.40
CA LYS A 21 -12.29 7.17 3.14
C LYS A 21 -11.39 6.46 2.12
N ARG A 22 -10.30 5.83 2.56
CA ARG A 22 -9.38 5.09 1.69
C ARG A 22 -10.05 3.85 1.10
N GLU A 23 -10.77 3.09 1.92
CA GLU A 23 -11.51 1.91 1.45
C GLU A 23 -12.55 2.29 0.39
N TYR A 24 -13.30 3.38 0.59
CA TYR A 24 -14.23 3.89 -0.43
C TYR A 24 -13.53 4.14 -1.78
N ILE A 25 -12.36 4.78 -1.77
CA ILE A 25 -11.58 5.04 -2.99
C ILE A 25 -11.15 3.72 -3.63
N PHE A 26 -10.61 2.78 -2.85
CA PHE A 26 -10.18 1.48 -3.37
C PHE A 26 -11.35 0.70 -3.97
N ASP A 27 -12.52 0.73 -3.35
CA ASP A 27 -13.71 0.04 -3.87
C ASP A 27 -14.18 0.60 -5.20
N VAL A 28 -14.18 1.93 -5.37
CA VAL A 28 -14.49 2.58 -6.65
C VAL A 28 -13.50 2.13 -7.74
N VAL A 29 -12.20 2.12 -7.43
CA VAL A 29 -11.16 1.71 -8.39
C VAL A 29 -11.30 0.23 -8.74
N LYS A 30 -11.38 -0.66 -7.75
CA LYS A 30 -11.56 -2.12 -7.92
C LYS A 30 -12.81 -2.42 -8.75
N LYS A 31 -13.93 -1.73 -8.50
CA LYS A 31 -15.18 -1.89 -9.25
C LYS A 31 -14.96 -1.65 -10.75
N HIS A 32 -14.29 -0.57 -11.12
CA HIS A 32 -14.07 -0.24 -12.53
C HIS A 32 -13.11 -1.23 -13.19
N PHE A 33 -12.00 -1.60 -12.54
CA PHE A 33 -11.09 -2.62 -13.08
C PHE A 33 -11.82 -3.95 -13.37
N LYS A 34 -12.73 -4.38 -12.49
CA LYS A 34 -13.54 -5.59 -12.71
C LYS A 34 -14.46 -5.47 -13.92
N VAL A 35 -15.05 -4.29 -14.19
CA VAL A 35 -15.91 -4.06 -15.37
C VAL A 35 -15.15 -4.31 -16.67
N PHE A 36 -13.85 -4.01 -16.71
CA PHE A 36 -13.00 -4.25 -17.88
C PHE A 36 -12.31 -5.63 -17.88
N GLY A 37 -12.72 -6.54 -16.98
CA GLY A 37 -12.23 -7.94 -16.96
C GLY A 37 -10.85 -8.14 -16.34
N PHE A 38 -10.24 -7.12 -15.73
CA PHE A 38 -8.96 -7.27 -15.04
C PHE A 38 -9.09 -8.15 -13.80
N GLN A 39 -8.10 -9.02 -13.59
CA GLN A 39 -8.00 -9.87 -12.41
C GLN A 39 -6.98 -9.29 -11.43
N PRO A 40 -7.27 -9.28 -10.12
CA PRO A 40 -6.30 -8.85 -9.12
C PRO A 40 -5.18 -9.88 -8.97
N ILE A 41 -3.96 -9.40 -8.76
CA ILE A 41 -2.84 -10.21 -8.27
C ILE A 41 -2.19 -9.47 -7.10
N GLU A 42 -1.68 -10.23 -6.15
CA GLU A 42 -0.91 -9.70 -5.02
C GLU A 42 0.44 -10.42 -4.99
N THR A 43 1.49 -9.66 -4.76
CA THR A 43 2.86 -10.16 -4.62
C THR A 43 3.37 -9.84 -3.22
N PRO A 44 4.41 -10.52 -2.73
CA PRO A 44 5.04 -10.17 -1.46
C PRO A 44 5.43 -8.68 -1.40
N SER A 45 5.38 -8.09 -0.20
CA SER A 45 5.74 -6.68 0.00
C SER A 45 7.22 -6.38 -0.24
N PHE A 46 8.07 -7.42 -0.21
CA PHE A 46 9.50 -7.33 -0.48
C PHE A 46 9.87 -8.27 -1.61
N GLU A 47 10.75 -7.81 -2.49
CA GLU A 47 11.36 -8.58 -3.58
C GLU A 47 12.88 -8.63 -3.37
N ASN A 48 13.54 -9.59 -4.04
CA ASN A 48 15.00 -9.66 -4.02
C ASN A 48 15.63 -8.39 -4.62
N SER A 49 16.79 -7.98 -4.12
CA SER A 49 17.52 -6.80 -4.63
C SER A 49 17.77 -6.90 -6.15
N ASP A 50 18.14 -8.10 -6.61
CA ASP A 50 18.46 -8.36 -8.00
C ASP A 50 17.24 -8.23 -8.92
N THR A 51 16.02 -8.40 -8.39
CA THR A 51 14.76 -8.19 -9.11
C THR A 51 14.50 -6.69 -9.35
N LEU A 52 14.88 -5.83 -8.40
CA LEU A 52 14.57 -4.39 -8.42
C LEU A 52 15.69 -3.54 -9.04
N MET A 53 16.94 -4.01 -8.98
CA MET A 53 18.11 -3.27 -9.43
C MET A 53 18.06 -3.00 -10.96
N GLY A 54 18.28 -1.74 -11.35
CA GLY A 54 18.31 -1.31 -12.75
C GLY A 54 16.94 -1.14 -13.43
N LYS A 55 15.83 -1.30 -12.70
CA LYS A 55 14.47 -1.02 -13.20
C LYS A 55 14.03 0.42 -12.98
N TYR A 56 14.57 1.03 -11.95
CA TYR A 56 14.35 2.43 -11.59
C TYR A 56 15.73 3.11 -11.72
N GLY A 57 15.76 4.27 -12.39
CA GLY A 57 17.00 4.92 -12.87
C GLY A 57 18.04 5.21 -11.81
#